data_AF-A0A937T150-F1
#
_entry.id   AF-A0A937T150-F1
#
_cell.length_a   1.000
_cell.length_b   1.000
_cell.length_c   1.000
_cell.angle_alpha   90.00
_cell.angle_beta   90.00
_cell.angle_gamma   90.00
#
_symmetry.space_group_name_H-M   'P 1'
#
loop_
_entity.id
_entity.type
_entity.pdbx_description
1 polymer ?
#
loop_
_entity_poly.entity_id
_entity_poly.type
_entity_poly.pdbx_seq_one_letter_code
_entity_poly.pdbx_strand_id
1 'polypeptide(L)'
;MRLFWTDVAANWFAPCNRLGGACSREYNFQLGINSSLQKRVAGALGPDIVQYVPPAAKEASWSGRESIRALIGTLPRMVRQRWGNDPSRTASHYVSHRFSIGSAGANYGPMDRPLTVNIASPAREWTPFITFLMDARGDPYCSKPFRLPSGHAKARHLSPFLTSVQNGPEVLLLASDHPNRWTGGYRYENLVPTCLQSHLTFPANMEIWVGDQRLETPEGAFARPVPPNVPVFLKASGVTVGVRVVLATSDSDSSVPVELVRDSDGLQRDVMRLTSIHDESRPKGRSTVALWVAVTETDAPDEIAEFQRRLEAPATVDVSGDQVSVAVPGLDHELRIVADVGREERISLTGADELGTALLTVNGIDLGTQVLAASPALKERHAATERILRDARAGKIPVLQPNKLLEAESAVLIEGSMKVTVDGNASGEKSLCKPDDPSLARTAGRAVWVLEVPRDGSYYFWARLRAPSLEDDSFYIRLYQDTGRFQRQQVWHTGVHRDYQWVRILPASPSQLTAGQAFLEIHTRETGTMLDALAFSDDAAWVPRERIARDGRKQ
;
A
#
# COMPACT_ATOMS: atom_id res chain seq x y z
N MET A 1 11.80 -14.16 -5.38
CA MET A 1 12.76 -13.17 -5.92
C MET A 1 12.45 -12.71 -7.35
N ARG A 2 12.05 -13.59 -8.29
CA ARG A 2 11.72 -13.18 -9.67
C ARG A 2 10.64 -12.09 -9.76
N LEU A 3 9.51 -12.24 -9.07
CA LEU A 3 8.42 -11.25 -9.08
C LEU A 3 8.90 -9.86 -8.65
N PHE A 4 9.68 -9.80 -7.56
CA PHE A 4 10.26 -8.55 -7.07
C PHE A 4 11.09 -7.83 -8.13
N TRP A 5 11.96 -8.56 -8.84
CA TRP A 5 12.78 -7.95 -9.88
C TRP A 5 11.98 -7.58 -11.14
N THR A 6 10.94 -8.35 -11.47
CA THR A 6 10.00 -8.00 -12.55
C THR A 6 9.24 -6.70 -12.23
N ASP A 7 8.78 -6.54 -10.99
CA ASP A 7 8.14 -5.31 -10.52
C ASP A 7 9.09 -4.10 -10.59
N VAL A 8 10.30 -4.24 -10.03
CA VAL A 8 11.34 -3.20 -10.10
C VAL A 8 11.64 -2.79 -11.55
N ALA A 9 11.74 -3.77 -12.46
CA ALA A 9 12.00 -3.52 -13.87
C ALA A 9 10.83 -2.81 -14.57
N ALA A 10 9.59 -3.25 -14.31
CA ALA A 10 8.40 -2.61 -14.83
C ALA A 10 8.34 -1.13 -14.42
N ASN A 11 8.66 -0.82 -13.17
CA ASN A 11 8.62 0.53 -12.62
C ASN A 11 9.89 1.37 -12.85
N TRP A 12 10.86 0.87 -13.63
CA TRP A 12 12.14 1.55 -13.84
C TRP A 12 12.10 2.64 -14.92
N PHE A 13 12.28 3.91 -14.55
CA PHE A 13 12.41 4.99 -15.53
C PHE A 13 13.88 5.17 -15.93
N ALA A 14 14.28 4.51 -17.01
CA ALA A 14 15.66 4.46 -17.49
C ALA A 14 16.30 5.85 -17.75
N PRO A 15 15.60 6.83 -18.35
CA PRO A 15 16.18 8.16 -18.62
C PRO A 15 16.71 8.91 -17.38
N CYS A 16 16.17 8.63 -16.19
CA CYS A 16 16.66 9.21 -14.92
C CYS A 16 17.30 8.16 -14.00
N ASN A 17 17.52 6.93 -14.48
CA ASN A 17 18.15 5.85 -13.73
C ASN A 17 17.52 5.62 -12.33
N ARG A 18 16.19 5.72 -12.23
CA ARG A 18 15.46 5.62 -10.95
C ARG A 18 14.11 4.94 -11.07
N LEU A 19 13.59 4.46 -9.94
CA LEU A 19 12.21 4.00 -9.83
C LEU A 19 11.24 5.18 -9.99
N GLY A 20 10.26 5.02 -10.87
CA GLY A 20 9.13 5.94 -11.01
C GLY A 20 7.89 5.43 -10.29
N GLY A 21 6.73 6.00 -10.64
CA GLY A 21 5.44 5.60 -10.09
C GLY A 21 5.19 6.10 -8.67
N ALA A 22 3.98 5.84 -8.17
CA ALA A 22 3.64 6.14 -6.80
C ALA A 22 4.42 5.21 -5.84
N CYS A 23 4.92 5.77 -4.74
CA CYS A 23 5.78 5.01 -3.82
C CYS A 23 5.61 5.47 -2.36
N SER A 24 6.11 4.66 -1.43
CA SER A 24 6.07 4.94 0.00
C SER A 24 7.44 4.80 0.64
N ARG A 25 7.59 5.35 1.86
CA ARG A 25 8.84 5.44 2.61
C ARG A 25 9.89 6.25 1.87
N GLU A 26 9.45 7.36 1.27
CA GLU A 26 10.34 8.35 0.71
C GLU A 26 10.87 9.28 1.82
N TYR A 27 12.19 9.48 1.83
CA TYR A 27 12.88 10.36 2.77
C TYR A 27 13.44 11.61 2.09
N ASN A 28 13.58 11.59 0.76
CA ASN A 28 13.90 12.73 -0.07
C ASN A 28 12.77 12.94 -1.07
N PHE A 29 11.77 13.70 -0.66
CA PHE A 29 10.50 13.78 -1.37
C PHE A 29 10.62 14.42 -2.76
N GLN A 30 11.54 15.37 -2.92
CA GLN A 30 11.75 16.07 -4.19
C GLN A 30 12.52 15.21 -5.18
N LEU A 31 13.64 14.59 -4.77
CA LEU A 31 14.52 13.90 -5.71
C LEU A 31 14.31 12.39 -5.75
N GLY A 32 13.61 11.84 -4.77
CA GLY A 32 13.35 10.41 -4.63
C GLY A 32 14.60 9.59 -4.35
N ILE A 33 15.66 10.19 -3.80
CA ILE A 33 16.97 9.53 -3.65
C ILE A 33 16.97 8.63 -2.42
N ASN A 34 16.73 7.33 -2.62
CA ASN A 34 17.15 6.32 -1.65
C ASN A 34 18.45 5.68 -2.17
N SER A 35 19.56 6.31 -1.79
CA SER A 35 20.90 6.05 -2.35
C SER A 35 21.36 4.60 -2.27
N SER A 36 20.77 3.78 -1.39
CA SER A 36 21.13 2.36 -1.28
C SER A 36 20.40 1.47 -2.28
N LEU A 37 19.06 1.58 -2.42
CA LEU A 37 18.29 0.70 -3.31
C LEU A 37 18.46 1.08 -4.78
N GLN A 38 18.38 2.37 -5.11
CA GLN A 38 18.49 2.83 -6.50
C GLN A 38 19.88 2.57 -7.06
N LYS A 39 20.95 2.82 -6.31
CA LYS A 39 22.31 2.47 -6.75
C LYS A 39 22.49 0.95 -6.90
N ARG A 40 21.89 0.15 -6.02
CA ARG A 40 21.91 -1.33 -6.12
C ARG A 40 21.14 -1.83 -7.34
N VAL A 41 19.98 -1.25 -7.63
CA VAL A 41 19.14 -1.59 -8.78
C VAL A 41 19.79 -1.12 -10.07
N ALA A 42 20.26 0.12 -10.14
CA ALA A 42 21.02 0.63 -11.28
C ALA A 42 22.28 -0.21 -11.56
N GLY A 43 23.01 -0.63 -10.52
CA GLY A 43 24.15 -1.54 -10.67
C GLY A 43 23.77 -2.97 -11.09
N ALA A 44 22.61 -3.47 -10.67
CA ALA A 44 22.09 -4.77 -11.09
C ALA A 44 21.51 -4.76 -12.52
N LEU A 45 21.04 -3.60 -13.00
CA LEU A 45 20.37 -3.44 -14.29
C LEU A 45 21.28 -2.86 -15.39
N GLY A 46 22.28 -2.05 -15.04
CA GLY A 46 23.25 -1.43 -15.95
C GLY A 46 24.38 -2.36 -16.41
N PRO A 47 25.14 -2.00 -17.46
CA PRO A 47 26.23 -2.82 -17.98
C PRO A 47 27.48 -2.89 -17.10
N ASP A 48 27.83 -1.85 -16.31
CA ASP A 48 29.21 -1.72 -15.78
C ASP A 48 29.37 -1.29 -14.29
N ILE A 49 28.39 -1.47 -13.40
CA ILE A 49 28.57 -1.05 -11.99
C ILE A 49 28.26 -2.18 -11.01
N VAL A 50 29.23 -3.08 -10.83
CA VAL A 50 29.23 -4.08 -9.74
C VAL A 50 30.08 -3.57 -8.59
N GLN A 51 29.48 -2.88 -7.62
CA GLN A 51 30.05 -2.82 -6.28
C GLN A 51 28.94 -3.00 -5.25
N TYR A 52 28.97 -4.17 -4.62
CA TYR A 52 28.13 -4.62 -3.50
C TYR A 52 26.81 -5.34 -3.86
N VAL A 53 26.95 -6.66 -3.98
CA VAL A 53 25.88 -7.66 -3.96
C VAL A 53 25.75 -8.14 -2.50
N PRO A 54 24.66 -7.84 -1.77
CA PRO A 54 24.45 -8.38 -0.41
C PRO A 54 24.57 -9.91 -0.40
N PRO A 55 24.83 -10.57 0.74
CA PRO A 55 24.88 -12.03 0.82
C PRO A 55 23.62 -12.72 0.28
N ALA A 56 22.43 -12.11 0.44
CA ALA A 56 21.18 -12.59 -0.15
C ALA A 56 21.10 -12.44 -1.68
N ALA A 57 21.94 -11.59 -2.27
CA ALA A 57 22.12 -11.45 -3.71
C ALA A 57 23.30 -12.29 -4.24
N LYS A 58 24.02 -13.05 -3.39
CA LYS A 58 24.87 -14.16 -3.90
C LYS A 58 24.02 -15.30 -4.48
N GLU A 59 22.72 -15.35 -4.19
CA GLU A 59 21.74 -16.17 -4.93
C GLU A 59 21.33 -15.53 -6.28
N ALA A 60 21.85 -14.34 -6.61
CA ALA A 60 21.61 -13.66 -7.88
C ALA A 60 22.61 -14.05 -8.99
N SER A 61 22.97 -15.33 -9.06
CA SER A 61 23.21 -16.02 -10.34
C SER A 61 21.89 -16.16 -11.13
N TRP A 62 21.10 -15.07 -11.19
CA TRP A 62 19.76 -15.10 -11.74
C TRP A 62 19.84 -14.98 -13.27
N SER A 63 19.43 -16.05 -13.95
CA SER A 63 19.43 -16.23 -15.41
C SER A 63 18.43 -15.36 -16.17
N GLY A 64 17.69 -14.45 -15.51
CA GLY A 64 16.62 -13.66 -16.15
C GLY A 64 16.98 -12.20 -16.47
N ARG A 65 18.25 -11.79 -16.37
CA ARG A 65 18.67 -10.40 -16.61
C ARG A 65 18.21 -9.86 -17.97
N GLU A 66 18.24 -10.69 -19.01
CA GLU A 66 17.77 -10.32 -20.35
C GLU A 66 16.27 -10.02 -20.38
N SER A 67 15.44 -10.87 -19.76
CA SER A 67 13.99 -10.64 -19.68
C SER A 67 13.62 -9.35 -18.95
N ILE A 68 14.43 -8.96 -17.96
CA ILE A 68 14.27 -7.68 -17.26
C ILE A 68 14.67 -6.50 -18.14
N ARG A 69 15.82 -6.59 -18.83
CA ARG A 69 16.25 -5.52 -19.74
C ARG A 69 15.25 -5.32 -20.88
N ALA A 70 14.70 -6.41 -21.42
CA ALA A 70 13.64 -6.35 -22.42
C ALA A 70 12.38 -5.64 -21.88
N LEU A 71 11.98 -5.93 -20.64
CA LEU A 71 10.86 -5.25 -20.00
C LEU A 71 11.11 -3.75 -19.80
N ILE A 72 12.31 -3.36 -19.38
CA ILE A 72 12.70 -1.94 -19.23
C ILE A 72 12.66 -1.20 -20.58
N GLY A 73 13.05 -1.88 -21.66
CA GLY A 73 13.01 -1.33 -23.02
C GLY A 73 11.63 -1.28 -23.65
N THR A 74 10.62 -1.91 -23.05
CA THR A 74 9.23 -1.85 -23.56
C THR A 74 8.63 -0.48 -23.23
N LEU A 75 8.46 0.35 -24.25
CA LEU A 75 7.91 1.71 -24.16
C LEU A 75 6.94 1.97 -25.33
N PRO A 76 5.85 2.75 -25.12
CA PRO A 76 5.35 3.10 -23.80
C PRO A 76 4.88 1.86 -23.03
N ARG A 77 4.85 1.96 -21.70
CA ARG A 77 4.26 0.89 -20.90
C ARG A 77 3.41 1.42 -19.76
N MET A 78 2.27 0.76 -19.56
CA MET A 78 1.37 0.93 -18.44
C MET A 78 1.57 -0.22 -17.46
N VAL A 79 2.06 0.10 -16.27
CA VAL A 79 2.23 -0.81 -15.15
C VAL A 79 1.07 -0.59 -14.18
N ARG A 80 0.44 -1.67 -13.74
CA ARG A 80 -0.51 -1.64 -12.61
C ARG A 80 -0.16 -2.74 -11.63
N GLN A 81 -0.18 -2.41 -10.35
CA GLN A 81 0.24 -3.33 -9.30
C GLN A 81 -0.66 -3.23 -8.07
N ARG A 82 -0.73 -4.34 -7.33
CA ARG A 82 -1.44 -4.43 -6.05
C ARG A 82 -0.44 -4.57 -4.92
N TRP A 83 -0.54 -3.70 -3.92
CA TRP A 83 0.32 -3.73 -2.73
C TRP A 83 -0.44 -4.10 -1.44
N GLY A 84 -1.77 -4.23 -1.50
CA GLY A 84 -2.58 -4.70 -0.38
C GLY A 84 -3.88 -5.36 -0.80
N ASN A 85 -4.63 -5.87 0.19
CA ASN A 85 -5.81 -6.70 -0.08
C ASN A 85 -7.05 -5.92 -0.48
N ASP A 86 -7.14 -4.69 0.00
CA ASP A 86 -8.25 -3.82 -0.35
C ASP A 86 -8.14 -3.47 -1.85
N PRO A 87 -9.24 -3.52 -2.61
CA PRO A 87 -9.22 -3.27 -4.06
C PRO A 87 -8.60 -1.93 -4.46
N SER A 88 -8.64 -0.92 -3.58
CA SER A 88 -8.04 0.39 -3.80
C SER A 88 -6.53 0.46 -3.55
N ARG A 89 -5.93 -0.58 -2.94
CA ARG A 89 -4.50 -0.64 -2.65
C ARG A 89 -3.70 -1.06 -3.87
N THR A 90 -3.81 -0.21 -4.88
CA THR A 90 -3.16 -0.33 -6.17
C THR A 90 -2.23 0.85 -6.41
N ALA A 91 -1.33 0.68 -7.37
CA ALA A 91 -0.57 1.77 -7.96
C ALA A 91 -0.52 1.57 -9.48
N SER A 92 -0.60 2.67 -10.19
CA SER A 92 -0.50 2.76 -11.64
C SER A 92 0.74 3.57 -12.02
N HIS A 93 1.37 3.22 -13.13
CA HIS A 93 2.57 3.90 -13.60
C HIS A 93 2.72 3.74 -15.10
N TYR A 94 2.65 4.86 -15.80
CA TYR A 94 2.93 4.97 -17.22
C TYR A 94 4.37 5.45 -17.44
N VAL A 95 5.10 4.73 -18.28
CA VAL A 95 6.49 5.02 -18.61
C VAL A 95 6.59 5.26 -20.11
N SER A 96 7.09 6.44 -20.48
CA SER A 96 7.32 6.88 -21.86
C SER A 96 8.82 7.09 -22.12
N HIS A 97 9.17 7.66 -23.27
CA HIS A 97 10.57 7.88 -23.64
C HIS A 97 11.22 9.03 -22.88
N ARG A 98 10.49 10.11 -22.62
CA ARG A 98 10.97 11.36 -22.00
C ARG A 98 10.33 11.65 -20.65
N PHE A 99 9.26 10.94 -20.27
CA PHE A 99 8.65 11.09 -18.96
C PHE A 99 8.11 9.78 -18.39
N SER A 100 7.74 9.81 -17.12
CA SER A 100 6.82 8.82 -16.52
C SER A 100 5.86 9.51 -15.57
N ILE A 101 4.65 8.97 -15.43
CA ILE A 101 3.62 9.44 -14.50
C ILE A 101 2.99 8.26 -13.78
N GLY A 102 2.80 8.35 -12.46
CA GLY A 102 2.12 7.30 -11.72
C GLY A 102 1.33 7.80 -10.54
N SER A 103 0.26 7.09 -10.21
CA SER A 103 -0.64 7.40 -9.11
C SER A 103 -0.93 6.18 -8.23
N ALA A 104 -1.29 6.44 -6.97
CA ALA A 104 -1.78 5.43 -6.04
C ALA A 104 -3.32 5.46 -5.96
N GLY A 105 -3.94 4.28 -5.83
CA GLY A 105 -5.39 4.17 -5.58
C GLY A 105 -5.80 4.47 -4.13
N ALA A 106 -4.82 4.45 -3.22
CA ALA A 106 -4.98 4.73 -1.80
C ALA A 106 -3.64 5.13 -1.14
N ASN A 107 -3.69 5.78 0.02
CA ASN A 107 -2.50 6.05 0.84
C ASN A 107 -2.07 4.81 1.64
N TYR A 108 -0.77 4.52 1.61
CA TYR A 108 -0.08 3.57 2.47
C TYR A 108 0.27 4.21 3.83
N GLY A 109 0.80 5.43 3.85
CA GLY A 109 1.22 6.15 5.05
C GLY A 109 1.76 7.57 4.85
N PRO A 110 2.34 8.18 5.89
CA PRO A 110 2.67 9.61 5.93
C PRO A 110 3.99 9.97 5.22
N MET A 111 4.55 9.06 4.43
CA MET A 111 5.82 9.25 3.68
C MET A 111 5.62 8.79 2.23
N ASP A 112 4.40 8.98 1.73
CA ASP A 112 3.98 8.52 0.41
C ASP A 112 4.11 9.63 -0.62
N ARG A 113 4.50 9.27 -1.84
CA ARG A 113 4.32 10.09 -3.03
C ARG A 113 3.20 9.46 -3.86
N PRO A 114 1.94 9.85 -3.61
CA PRO A 114 0.79 9.20 -4.20
C PRO A 114 0.54 9.60 -5.66
N LEU A 115 1.16 10.67 -6.15
CA LEU A 115 1.19 11.06 -7.56
C LEU A 115 2.60 11.53 -7.86
N THR A 116 3.22 11.00 -8.91
CA THR A 116 4.56 11.37 -9.35
C THR A 116 4.59 11.59 -10.85
N VAL A 117 5.32 12.63 -11.30
CA VAL A 117 5.79 12.77 -12.69
C VAL A 117 7.30 12.93 -12.68
N ASN A 118 7.99 12.17 -13.53
CA ASN A 118 9.40 12.31 -13.85
C ASN A 118 9.56 12.87 -15.24
N ILE A 119 10.49 13.80 -15.42
CA ILE A 119 10.86 14.32 -16.74
C ILE A 119 12.35 14.09 -16.95
N ALA A 120 12.70 13.43 -18.05
CA ALA A 120 14.07 13.26 -18.49
C ALA A 120 14.70 14.62 -18.78
N SER A 121 15.93 14.82 -18.33
CA SER A 121 16.69 16.03 -18.63
C SER A 121 18.08 15.65 -19.14
N PRO A 122 18.49 16.11 -20.32
CA PRO A 122 19.87 15.94 -20.75
C PRO A 122 20.84 16.79 -19.91
N ALA A 123 20.34 17.85 -19.26
CA ALA A 123 21.14 18.78 -18.47
C ALA A 123 21.31 18.35 -17.01
N ARG A 124 20.49 17.42 -16.51
CA ARG A 124 20.51 16.98 -15.12
C ARG A 124 20.26 15.48 -15.03
N GLU A 125 21.18 14.79 -14.36
CA GLU A 125 21.02 13.37 -14.07
C GLU A 125 19.74 13.11 -13.23
N TRP A 126 19.37 14.04 -12.33
CA TRP A 126 18.20 13.92 -11.46
C TRP A 126 17.39 15.22 -11.49
N THR A 127 16.16 15.16 -11.99
CA THR A 127 15.17 16.24 -11.89
C THR A 127 14.31 16.05 -10.65
N PRO A 128 13.90 17.12 -9.94
CA PRO A 128 12.85 17.00 -8.94
C PRO A 128 11.60 16.35 -9.55
N PHE A 129 10.96 15.47 -8.80
CA PHE A 129 9.67 14.92 -9.15
C PHE A 129 8.61 16.02 -9.11
N ILE A 130 7.67 15.97 -10.04
CA ILE A 130 6.39 16.62 -9.83
C ILE A 130 5.57 15.71 -8.92
N THR A 131 5.14 16.17 -7.74
CA THR A 131 4.47 15.30 -6.77
C THR A 131 3.41 16.03 -5.96
N PHE A 132 2.34 15.30 -5.64
CA PHE A 132 1.23 15.79 -4.82
C PHE A 132 1.44 15.42 -3.34
N LEU A 133 1.00 16.31 -2.44
CA LEU A 133 0.83 16.02 -1.02
C LEU A 133 -0.22 16.95 -0.37
N MET A 134 -0.90 16.46 0.68
CA MET A 134 -1.64 17.31 1.61
C MET A 134 -0.78 17.56 2.86
N ASP A 135 -0.68 18.81 3.27
CA ASP A 135 0.12 19.27 4.40
C ASP A 135 -0.73 20.00 5.43
N ALA A 136 -0.35 19.85 6.69
CA ALA A 136 -0.94 20.62 7.79
C ALA A 136 0.10 21.25 8.72
N ARG A 137 1.39 21.26 8.34
CA ARG A 137 2.49 21.75 9.20
C ARG A 137 3.21 22.97 8.64
N GLY A 138 2.79 23.46 7.48
CA GLY A 138 3.56 24.42 6.70
C GLY A 138 4.91 23.83 6.28
N ASP A 139 4.95 22.56 5.87
CA ASP A 139 6.12 21.83 5.38
C ASP A 139 5.91 21.32 3.94
N PRO A 140 5.66 22.20 2.95
CA PRO A 140 5.29 21.81 1.59
C PRO A 140 6.36 20.98 0.86
N TYR A 141 7.56 20.84 1.43
CA TYR A 141 8.68 20.10 0.85
C TYR A 141 9.14 18.91 1.71
N CYS A 142 8.36 18.49 2.72
CA CYS A 142 8.71 17.32 3.55
C CYS A 142 10.11 17.39 4.16
N SER A 143 10.48 18.57 4.65
CA SER A 143 11.85 18.91 5.05
C SER A 143 12.02 19.20 6.54
N LYS A 144 10.92 19.23 7.30
CA LYS A 144 10.92 19.51 8.74
C LYS A 144 10.70 18.21 9.52
N PRO A 145 11.77 17.42 9.79
CA PRO A 145 11.64 16.18 10.54
C PRO A 145 11.35 16.45 12.01
N PHE A 146 10.61 15.55 12.65
CA PHE A 146 10.43 15.51 14.09
C PHE A 146 10.85 14.16 14.66
N ARG A 147 11.22 14.13 15.94
CA ARG A 147 11.58 12.88 16.61
C ARG A 147 10.33 12.05 16.90
N LEU A 148 10.39 10.79 16.50
CA LEU A 148 9.41 9.78 16.85
C LEU A 148 9.73 9.15 18.21
N PRO A 149 8.75 8.50 18.88
CA PRO A 149 9.00 7.73 20.10
C PRO A 149 10.10 6.68 19.93
N SER A 150 10.30 6.17 18.71
CA SER A 150 11.39 5.24 18.36
C SER A 150 12.78 5.89 18.32
N GLY A 151 12.93 7.18 18.64
CA GLY A 151 14.19 7.93 18.58
C GLY A 151 14.63 8.40 17.18
N HIS A 152 13.99 7.91 16.11
CA HIS A 152 14.30 8.32 14.74
C HIS A 152 13.62 9.64 14.38
N ALA A 153 14.36 10.55 13.72
CA ALA A 153 13.79 11.76 13.14
C ALA A 153 13.26 11.49 11.72
N LYS A 154 12.01 11.86 11.43
CA LYS A 154 11.40 11.71 10.10
C LYS A 154 10.52 12.91 9.77
N ALA A 155 10.51 13.34 8.51
CA ALA A 155 9.46 14.21 7.99
C ALA A 155 8.23 13.34 7.65
N ARG A 156 7.04 13.82 8.01
CA ARG A 156 5.77 13.09 7.82
C ARG A 156 4.66 14.06 7.41
N HIS A 157 3.83 13.64 6.47
CA HIS A 157 2.68 14.40 5.99
C HIS A 157 1.37 13.72 6.35
N LEU A 158 0.28 14.39 6.01
CA LEU A 158 -1.04 13.81 6.15
C LEU A 158 -1.18 12.54 5.29
N SER A 159 -2.00 11.61 5.76
CA SER A 159 -2.47 10.46 4.97
C SER A 159 -3.96 10.65 4.69
N PRO A 160 -4.34 11.59 3.80
CA PRO A 160 -5.75 11.89 3.52
C PRO A 160 -6.49 10.64 3.01
N PHE A 161 -7.82 10.66 3.00
CA PHE A 161 -8.53 9.82 2.04
C PHE A 161 -8.01 10.19 0.64
N LEU A 162 -7.59 9.20 -0.14
CA LEU A 162 -7.02 9.42 -1.47
C LEU A 162 -7.50 8.33 -2.42
N THR A 163 -7.92 8.74 -3.60
CA THR A 163 -8.22 7.84 -4.70
C THR A 163 -7.84 8.49 -6.04
N SER A 164 -7.52 7.67 -7.03
CA SER A 164 -7.19 8.15 -8.36
C SER A 164 -7.64 7.18 -9.44
N VAL A 165 -7.87 7.72 -10.63
CA VAL A 165 -8.02 7.00 -11.89
C VAL A 165 -6.87 7.41 -12.78
N GLN A 166 -6.13 6.44 -13.32
CA GLN A 166 -5.05 6.69 -14.27
C GLN A 166 -5.26 5.91 -15.57
N ASN A 167 -5.28 6.62 -16.68
CA ASN A 167 -5.28 6.07 -18.03
C ASN A 167 -4.04 6.56 -18.78
N GLY A 168 -3.11 5.66 -19.08
CA GLY A 168 -1.86 6.03 -19.74
C GLY A 168 -1.20 7.26 -19.08
N PRO A 169 -0.99 8.36 -19.83
CA PRO A 169 -0.26 9.53 -19.36
C PRO A 169 -1.11 10.55 -18.58
N GLU A 170 -2.35 10.23 -18.19
CA GLU A 170 -3.22 11.12 -17.43
C GLU A 170 -3.78 10.50 -16.14
N VAL A 171 -3.95 11.34 -15.12
CA VAL A 171 -4.43 10.99 -13.79
C VAL A 171 -5.49 11.99 -13.35
N LEU A 172 -6.67 11.50 -12.95
CA LEU A 172 -7.60 12.23 -12.09
C LEU A 172 -7.37 11.75 -10.65
N LEU A 173 -7.08 12.66 -9.73
CA LEU A 173 -6.83 12.38 -8.32
C LEU A 173 -7.80 13.17 -7.45
N LEU A 174 -8.35 12.51 -6.42
CA LEU A 174 -9.18 13.09 -5.38
C LEU A 174 -8.52 12.82 -4.02
N ALA A 175 -8.36 13.86 -3.21
CA ALA A 175 -7.90 13.75 -1.84
C ALA A 175 -8.78 14.56 -0.89
N SER A 176 -9.02 14.04 0.32
CA SER A 176 -9.81 14.71 1.35
C SER A 176 -9.27 14.38 2.74
N ASP A 177 -9.17 15.37 3.62
CA ASP A 177 -8.80 15.14 5.02
C ASP A 177 -9.72 15.87 5.98
N HIS A 178 -9.82 15.34 7.20
CA HIS A 178 -10.62 15.90 8.29
C HIS A 178 -9.79 15.93 9.59
N PRO A 179 -9.80 17.03 10.35
CA PRO A 179 -8.98 17.20 11.56
C PRO A 179 -9.13 16.13 12.63
N ASN A 180 -10.35 15.60 12.81
CA ASN A 180 -10.63 14.46 13.70
C ASN A 180 -9.80 13.20 13.40
N ARG A 181 -9.21 13.06 12.21
CA ARG A 181 -8.33 11.93 11.86
C ARG A 181 -6.94 12.07 12.46
N TRP A 182 -6.58 13.24 12.97
CA TRP A 182 -5.22 13.56 13.42
C TRP A 182 -4.97 13.22 14.89
N THR A 183 -5.97 12.70 15.61
CA THR A 183 -5.83 12.30 17.02
C THR A 183 -5.50 10.82 17.16
N GLY A 184 -4.35 10.50 17.76
CA GLY A 184 -4.06 9.18 18.35
C GLY A 184 -3.86 8.04 17.35
N GLY A 185 -2.63 7.88 16.85
CA GLY A 185 -2.21 6.68 16.14
C GLY A 185 -0.86 6.85 15.44
N TYR A 186 -0.19 5.74 15.10
CA TYR A 186 1.16 5.70 14.50
C TYR A 186 1.34 6.62 13.28
N ARG A 187 0.25 6.94 12.57
CA ARG A 187 0.24 7.81 11.38
C ARG A 187 0.37 9.30 11.70
N TYR A 188 -0.19 9.76 12.83
CA TYR A 188 -0.31 11.18 13.19
C TYR A 188 0.29 11.55 14.55
N GLU A 189 0.90 10.59 15.26
CA GLU A 189 1.67 10.84 16.48
C GLU A 189 2.66 12.00 16.27
N ASN A 190 2.55 13.02 17.13
CA ASN A 190 3.35 14.26 17.14
C ASN A 190 3.15 15.19 15.94
N LEU A 191 2.11 14.99 15.11
CA LEU A 191 1.71 16.00 14.13
C LEU A 191 0.92 17.10 14.85
N VAL A 192 1.43 18.33 14.84
CA VAL A 192 0.73 19.52 15.34
C VAL A 192 0.24 20.30 14.13
N PRO A 193 -1.06 20.20 13.77
CA PRO A 193 -1.62 20.89 12.62
C PRO A 193 -1.68 22.40 12.87
N THR A 194 -1.15 23.19 11.93
CA THR A 194 -1.13 24.66 11.96
C THR A 194 -1.86 25.28 10.77
N CYS A 195 -2.04 24.52 9.69
CA CYS A 195 -2.73 24.90 8.46
C CYS A 195 -3.39 23.68 7.82
N LEU A 196 -4.05 23.85 6.68
CA LEU A 196 -4.34 22.76 5.74
C LEU A 196 -4.16 23.25 4.31
N GLN A 197 -3.22 22.62 3.60
CA GLN A 197 -2.85 23.01 2.24
C GLN A 197 -2.63 21.76 1.39
N SER A 198 -2.91 21.87 0.11
CA SER A 198 -2.58 20.84 -0.88
C SER A 198 -1.54 21.38 -1.83
N HIS A 199 -0.46 20.64 -2.05
CA HIS A 199 0.65 21.07 -2.88
C HIS A 199 0.90 20.12 -4.03
N LEU A 200 1.15 20.68 -5.20
CA LEU A 200 1.85 20.00 -6.28
C LEU A 200 3.20 20.70 -6.49
N THR A 201 4.29 20.10 -6.02
CA THR A 201 5.65 20.65 -6.21
C THR A 201 6.19 20.26 -7.58
N PHE A 202 7.03 21.09 -8.21
CA PHE A 202 7.67 20.80 -9.50
C PHE A 202 9.00 21.55 -9.66
N PRO A 203 9.89 21.15 -10.60
CA PRO A 203 11.17 21.83 -10.85
C PRO A 203 11.00 23.32 -11.22
N ALA A 204 11.84 24.18 -10.64
CA ALA A 204 11.76 25.63 -10.88
C ALA A 204 12.26 26.06 -12.27
N ASN A 205 12.95 25.19 -12.99
CA ASN A 205 13.54 25.48 -14.30
C ASN A 205 12.60 25.15 -15.49
N MET A 206 11.32 24.95 -15.23
CA MET A 206 10.31 24.70 -16.27
C MET A 206 9.73 26.01 -16.78
N GLU A 207 9.36 26.06 -18.05
CA GLU A 207 8.54 27.13 -18.59
C GLU A 207 7.09 26.96 -18.10
N ILE A 208 6.47 28.04 -17.61
CA ILE A 208 5.15 28.01 -16.97
C ILE A 208 4.16 28.82 -17.78
N TRP A 209 3.00 28.24 -18.04
CA TRP A 209 1.84 28.90 -18.65
C TRP A 209 0.63 28.74 -17.75
N VAL A 210 -0.22 29.75 -17.67
CA VAL A 210 -1.54 29.69 -17.02
C VAL A 210 -2.57 29.98 -18.09
N GLY A 211 -3.32 28.94 -18.47
CA GLY A 211 -4.09 28.95 -19.72
C GLY A 211 -3.17 29.17 -20.92
N ASP A 212 -3.48 30.19 -21.70
CA ASP A 212 -2.74 30.63 -22.88
C ASP A 212 -1.65 31.68 -22.57
N GLN A 213 -1.51 32.11 -21.32
CA GLN A 213 -0.55 33.13 -20.93
C GLN A 213 0.75 32.52 -20.40
N ARG A 214 1.86 32.78 -21.08
CA ARG A 214 3.20 32.50 -20.54
C ARG A 214 3.48 33.39 -19.34
N LEU A 215 3.98 32.79 -18.26
CA LEU A 215 4.37 33.51 -17.06
C LEU A 215 5.87 33.75 -17.01
N GLU A 216 6.25 34.99 -16.73
CA GLU A 216 7.59 35.32 -16.27
C GLU A 216 7.68 35.10 -14.77
N THR A 217 8.69 34.33 -14.35
CA THR A 217 8.93 34.03 -12.93
C THR A 217 10.04 34.93 -12.39
N PRO A 218 9.78 35.72 -11.34
CA PRO A 218 10.83 36.49 -10.67
C PRO A 218 11.98 35.61 -10.19
N GLU A 219 13.18 36.19 -10.08
CA GLU A 219 14.36 35.48 -9.53
C GLU A 219 14.17 35.11 -8.05
N GLY A 220 13.42 35.93 -7.29
CA GLY A 220 13.18 35.78 -5.86
C GLY A 220 11.91 35.00 -5.49
N ALA A 221 11.53 35.12 -4.23
CA ALA A 221 10.31 34.53 -3.72
C ALA A 221 9.07 35.28 -4.22
N PHE A 222 8.01 34.55 -4.57
CA PHE A 222 6.74 35.11 -5.01
C PHE A 222 5.58 34.15 -4.73
N ALA A 223 4.38 34.71 -4.69
CA ALA A 223 3.12 33.99 -4.76
C ALA A 223 2.23 34.70 -5.80
N ARG A 224 1.61 33.94 -6.69
CA ARG A 224 0.74 34.46 -7.75
C ARG A 224 -0.56 33.64 -7.81
N PRO A 225 -1.73 34.27 -7.70
CA PRO A 225 -2.99 33.57 -7.88
C PRO A 225 -3.11 32.93 -9.26
N VAL A 226 -3.67 31.72 -9.29
CA VAL A 226 -4.09 31.01 -10.50
C VAL A 226 -5.62 31.08 -10.54
N PRO A 227 -6.22 31.54 -11.65
CA PRO A 227 -7.68 31.59 -11.74
C PRO A 227 -8.30 30.20 -11.53
N PRO A 228 -9.46 30.12 -10.85
CA PRO A 228 -10.13 28.84 -10.62
C PRO A 228 -10.35 28.07 -11.91
N ASN A 229 -10.10 26.77 -11.87
CA ASN A 229 -10.37 25.85 -12.98
C ASN A 229 -9.61 26.14 -14.28
N VAL A 230 -8.57 26.99 -14.25
CA VAL A 230 -7.66 27.25 -15.37
C VAL A 230 -6.44 26.31 -15.27
N PRO A 231 -6.09 25.58 -16.35
CA PRO A 231 -4.93 24.71 -16.32
C PRO A 231 -3.60 25.49 -16.27
N VAL A 232 -2.63 24.92 -15.56
CA VAL A 232 -1.24 25.34 -15.56
C VAL A 232 -0.45 24.35 -16.42
N PHE A 233 0.29 24.84 -17.41
CA PHE A 233 1.17 24.02 -18.24
C PHE A 233 2.63 24.25 -17.87
N LEU A 234 3.35 23.16 -17.62
CA LEU A 234 4.75 23.13 -17.29
C LEU A 234 5.50 22.45 -18.45
N LYS A 235 6.42 23.18 -19.09
CA LYS A 235 7.14 22.69 -20.28
C LYS A 235 8.64 22.57 -20.00
N ALA A 236 9.22 21.42 -20.34
CA ALA A 236 10.67 21.18 -20.30
C ALA A 236 11.04 19.98 -21.17
N SER A 237 12.19 20.04 -21.87
CA SER A 237 12.78 18.90 -22.59
C SER A 237 11.84 18.20 -23.57
N GLY A 238 10.97 18.96 -24.27
CA GLY A 238 9.97 18.42 -25.19
C GLY A 238 8.88 17.60 -24.50
N VAL A 239 8.62 17.88 -23.23
CA VAL A 239 7.51 17.35 -22.42
C VAL A 239 6.66 18.52 -21.94
N THR A 240 5.35 18.40 -22.09
CA THR A 240 4.37 19.34 -21.51
C THR A 240 3.53 18.60 -20.48
N VAL A 241 3.56 19.07 -19.23
CA VAL A 241 2.70 18.60 -18.15
C VAL A 241 1.61 19.63 -17.95
N GLY A 242 0.35 19.22 -18.11
CA GLY A 242 -0.79 20.06 -17.78
C GLY A 242 -1.39 19.66 -16.44
N VAL A 243 -1.68 20.64 -15.60
CA VAL A 243 -2.22 20.48 -14.25
C VAL A 243 -3.45 21.35 -14.12
N ARG A 244 -4.59 20.78 -13.77
CA ARG A 244 -5.82 21.52 -13.50
C ARG A 244 -6.39 21.16 -12.14
N VAL A 245 -6.55 22.16 -11.28
CA VAL A 245 -7.31 22.01 -10.03
C VAL A 245 -8.79 22.16 -10.36
N VAL A 246 -9.52 21.04 -10.37
CA VAL A 246 -10.93 21.01 -10.75
C VAL A 246 -11.86 21.19 -9.55
N LEU A 247 -11.39 20.84 -8.35
CA LEU A 247 -12.08 21.08 -7.08
C LEU A 247 -11.04 21.44 -6.02
N ALA A 248 -11.30 22.45 -5.22
CA ALA A 248 -10.59 22.70 -3.97
C ALA A 248 -11.53 23.42 -3.00
N THR A 249 -11.79 22.82 -1.84
CA THR A 249 -12.73 23.36 -0.84
C THR A 249 -12.07 23.56 0.52
N SER A 250 -12.51 24.58 1.27
CA SER A 250 -12.19 24.78 2.68
C SER A 250 -13.01 23.85 3.57
N ASP A 251 -12.86 24.00 4.89
CA ASP A 251 -13.69 23.32 5.89
C ASP A 251 -15.15 23.80 5.98
N SER A 252 -15.48 24.85 5.24
CA SER A 252 -16.81 25.43 5.07
C SER A 252 -17.39 25.17 3.68
N ASP A 253 -16.87 24.18 2.95
CA ASP A 253 -17.25 23.81 1.58
C ASP A 253 -17.14 24.96 0.56
N SER A 254 -16.41 26.02 0.88
CA SER A 254 -16.19 27.16 -0.01
C SER A 254 -15.01 26.91 -0.94
N SER A 255 -15.09 27.37 -2.19
CA SER A 255 -13.95 27.31 -3.11
C SER A 255 -12.76 28.09 -2.54
N VAL A 256 -11.55 27.52 -2.64
CA VAL A 256 -10.34 28.12 -2.07
C VAL A 256 -9.38 28.64 -3.13
N PRO A 257 -8.52 29.63 -2.80
CA PRO A 257 -7.53 30.12 -3.73
C PRO A 257 -6.49 29.04 -4.07
N VAL A 258 -6.04 29.09 -5.31
CA VAL A 258 -4.92 28.32 -5.82
C VAL A 258 -3.81 29.29 -6.22
N GLU A 259 -2.59 29.04 -5.78
CA GLU A 259 -1.46 29.93 -6.03
C GLU A 259 -0.25 29.18 -6.59
N LEU A 260 0.41 29.81 -7.56
CA LEU A 260 1.77 29.48 -7.95
C LEU A 260 2.74 30.15 -6.97
N VAL A 261 3.53 29.35 -6.26
CA VAL A 261 4.40 29.82 -5.18
C VAL A 261 5.84 29.35 -5.40
N ARG A 262 6.77 30.28 -5.19
CA ARG A 262 8.18 30.01 -4.92
C ARG A 262 8.56 30.74 -3.64
N ASP A 263 8.77 30.00 -2.56
CA ASP A 263 9.20 30.54 -1.28
C ASP A 263 10.72 30.34 -1.09
N SER A 264 11.27 30.78 0.06
CA SER A 264 12.69 30.67 0.37
C SER A 264 13.19 29.22 0.35
N ASP A 265 12.37 28.28 0.83
CA ASP A 265 12.71 26.86 0.86
C ASP A 265 12.70 26.28 -0.57
N GLY A 266 11.73 26.70 -1.40
CA GLY A 266 11.68 26.35 -2.82
C GLY A 266 12.88 26.88 -3.61
N LEU A 267 13.32 28.11 -3.34
CA LEU A 267 14.55 28.68 -3.92
C LEU A 267 15.77 27.82 -3.65
N GLN A 268 15.97 27.40 -2.39
CA GLN A 268 17.12 26.57 -1.99
C GLN A 268 17.11 25.17 -2.62
N ARG A 269 15.93 24.69 -3.00
CA ARG A 269 15.70 23.34 -3.52
C ARG A 269 15.51 23.29 -5.04
N ASP A 270 15.51 24.45 -5.68
CA ASP A 270 15.22 24.62 -7.10
C ASP A 270 13.87 24.02 -7.51
N VAL A 271 12.84 24.26 -6.69
CA VAL A 271 11.45 23.83 -6.92
C VAL A 271 10.47 25.01 -6.73
N MET A 272 9.32 24.88 -7.37
CA MET A 272 8.14 25.70 -7.17
C MET A 272 6.96 24.80 -6.80
N ARG A 273 5.82 25.40 -6.43
CA ARG A 273 4.60 24.64 -6.11
C ARG A 273 3.33 25.34 -6.57
N LEU A 274 2.36 24.55 -6.99
CA LEU A 274 0.96 24.95 -7.05
C LEU A 274 0.32 24.59 -5.70
N THR A 275 -0.31 25.55 -5.03
CA THR A 275 -0.86 25.35 -3.69
C THR A 275 -2.34 25.72 -3.64
N SER A 276 -3.19 24.79 -3.21
CA SER A 276 -4.56 25.08 -2.77
C SER A 276 -4.55 25.36 -1.27
N ILE A 277 -5.03 26.53 -0.86
CA ILE A 277 -4.98 26.99 0.53
C ILE A 277 -6.34 26.70 1.19
N HIS A 278 -6.49 25.52 1.80
CA HIS A 278 -7.77 25.12 2.39
C HIS A 278 -8.10 25.88 3.66
N ASP A 279 -7.08 26.01 4.53
CA ASP A 279 -7.13 26.82 5.74
C ASP A 279 -5.70 27.32 6.06
N GLU A 280 -5.55 28.61 6.31
CA GLU A 280 -4.27 29.20 6.74
C GLU A 280 -4.00 28.96 8.23
N SER A 281 -5.05 28.59 8.96
CA SER A 281 -5.07 28.28 10.37
C SER A 281 -5.41 26.81 10.59
N ARG A 282 -5.52 26.39 11.87
CA ARG A 282 -5.91 25.03 12.19
C ARG A 282 -7.36 24.78 11.72
N PRO A 283 -7.60 23.92 10.73
CA PRO A 283 -8.95 23.65 10.23
C PRO A 283 -9.84 23.00 11.27
N LYS A 284 -11.15 23.22 11.12
CA LYS A 284 -12.20 22.67 12.01
C LYS A 284 -13.01 21.56 11.37
N GLY A 285 -13.07 21.53 10.04
CA GLY A 285 -13.83 20.55 9.25
C GLY A 285 -13.04 19.98 8.07
N ARG A 286 -13.77 19.35 7.15
CA ARG A 286 -13.21 18.59 6.03
C ARG A 286 -12.77 19.51 4.89
N SER A 287 -11.61 19.24 4.29
CA SER A 287 -11.23 19.89 3.04
C SER A 287 -10.92 18.87 1.97
N THR A 288 -11.29 19.19 0.74
CA THR A 288 -11.21 18.27 -0.41
C THR A 288 -10.55 18.96 -1.59
N VAL A 289 -9.71 18.24 -2.32
CA VAL A 289 -9.06 18.69 -3.55
C VAL A 289 -9.17 17.61 -4.63
N ALA A 290 -9.41 18.01 -5.86
CA ALA A 290 -9.27 17.16 -7.02
C ALA A 290 -8.40 17.80 -8.10
N LEU A 291 -7.51 17.01 -8.67
CA LEU A 291 -6.51 17.41 -9.65
C LEU A 291 -6.62 16.51 -10.88
N TRP A 292 -6.63 17.12 -12.06
CA TRP A 292 -6.37 16.42 -13.32
C TRP A 292 -4.97 16.78 -13.81
N VAL A 293 -4.11 15.76 -13.92
CA VAL A 293 -2.75 15.90 -14.41
C VAL A 293 -2.58 15.02 -15.65
N ALA A 294 -2.17 15.62 -16.75
CA ALA A 294 -1.90 14.91 -17.99
C ALA A 294 -0.54 15.32 -18.55
N VAL A 295 0.08 14.44 -19.33
CA VAL A 295 1.42 14.69 -19.88
C VAL A 295 1.45 14.30 -21.35
N THR A 296 2.13 15.10 -22.17
CA THR A 296 2.46 14.78 -23.55
C THR A 296 3.96 14.95 -23.81
N GLU A 297 4.53 14.11 -24.68
CA GLU A 297 5.93 14.19 -25.14
C GLU A 297 5.99 14.47 -26.64
N THR A 298 5.69 15.70 -27.03
CA THR A 298 5.74 16.13 -28.42
C THR A 298 6.32 17.53 -28.54
N ASP A 299 7.02 17.75 -29.64
CA ASP A 299 7.56 19.05 -30.02
C ASP A 299 6.68 19.73 -31.10
N ALA A 300 5.63 19.03 -31.58
CA ALA A 300 4.73 19.53 -32.63
C ALA A 300 3.74 20.57 -32.07
N PRO A 301 3.75 21.82 -32.57
CA PRO A 301 2.89 22.89 -32.03
C PRO A 301 1.40 22.56 -32.07
N ASP A 302 0.91 21.90 -33.12
CA ASP A 302 -0.51 21.57 -33.28
C ASP A 302 -0.96 20.52 -32.27
N GLU A 303 -0.13 19.52 -31.98
CA GLU A 303 -0.40 18.50 -30.96
C GLU A 303 -0.37 19.09 -29.54
N ILE A 304 0.56 20.01 -29.26
CA ILE A 304 0.59 20.76 -28.00
C ILE A 304 -0.70 21.58 -27.85
N ALA A 305 -1.12 22.29 -28.89
CA ALA A 305 -2.33 23.09 -28.86
C ALA A 305 -3.59 22.22 -28.68
N GLU A 306 -3.66 21.04 -29.30
CA GLU A 306 -4.74 20.08 -29.04
C GLU A 306 -4.74 19.60 -27.59
N PHE A 307 -3.59 19.19 -27.08
CA PHE A 307 -3.43 18.79 -25.68
C PHE A 307 -3.89 19.88 -24.71
N GLN A 308 -3.51 21.14 -24.95
CA GLN A 308 -3.95 22.27 -24.13
C GLN A 308 -5.47 22.45 -24.19
N ARG A 309 -6.08 22.44 -25.38
CA ARG A 309 -7.54 22.54 -25.56
C ARG A 309 -8.29 21.42 -24.83
N ARG A 310 -7.76 20.19 -24.84
CA ARG A 310 -8.36 19.06 -24.09
C ARG A 310 -8.39 19.34 -22.60
N LEU A 311 -7.32 19.89 -22.05
CA LEU A 311 -7.22 20.22 -20.64
C LEU A 311 -8.06 21.42 -20.21
N GLU A 312 -8.41 22.30 -21.14
CA GLU A 312 -9.32 23.43 -20.94
C GLU A 312 -10.81 23.02 -21.00
N ALA A 313 -11.13 21.92 -21.67
CA ALA A 313 -12.50 21.46 -21.85
C ALA A 313 -13.26 21.28 -20.51
N PRO A 314 -14.57 21.55 -20.44
CA PRO A 314 -15.29 21.58 -19.16
C PRO A 314 -15.19 20.29 -18.33
N ALA A 315 -14.94 20.46 -17.02
CA ALA A 315 -15.04 19.39 -16.03
C ALA A 315 -16.41 19.45 -15.33
N THR A 316 -16.91 18.30 -14.90
CA THR A 316 -18.15 18.22 -14.10
C THR A 316 -17.78 17.90 -12.65
N VAL A 317 -18.29 18.71 -11.72
CA VAL A 317 -18.08 18.54 -10.28
C VAL A 317 -19.42 18.66 -9.57
N ASP A 318 -19.74 17.66 -8.75
CA ASP A 318 -20.91 17.64 -7.89
C ASP A 318 -20.50 17.27 -6.47
N VAL A 319 -20.91 18.08 -5.51
CA VAL A 319 -20.59 17.92 -4.08
C VAL A 319 -21.88 18.04 -3.29
N SER A 320 -22.27 16.94 -2.64
CA SER A 320 -23.47 16.86 -1.82
C SER A 320 -23.12 16.26 -0.46
N GLY A 321 -22.81 17.12 0.51
CA GLY A 321 -22.27 16.72 1.80
C GLY A 321 -20.93 16.00 1.63
N ASP A 322 -20.82 14.77 2.17
CA ASP A 322 -19.61 13.95 2.05
C ASP A 322 -19.50 13.20 0.70
N GLN A 323 -20.50 13.29 -0.19
CA GLN A 323 -20.42 12.68 -1.51
C GLN A 323 -19.82 13.65 -2.53
N VAL A 324 -18.77 13.20 -3.21
CA VAL A 324 -18.04 13.96 -4.22
C VAL A 324 -17.98 13.17 -5.52
N SER A 325 -18.45 13.79 -6.61
CA SER A 325 -18.33 13.29 -7.97
C SER A 325 -17.53 14.28 -8.81
N VAL A 326 -16.43 13.82 -9.41
CA VAL A 326 -15.58 14.62 -10.30
C VAL A 326 -15.39 13.85 -11.59
N ALA A 327 -15.65 14.51 -12.73
CA ALA A 327 -15.43 13.96 -14.06
C ALA A 327 -14.71 14.95 -14.97
N VAL A 328 -13.76 14.46 -15.75
CA VAL A 328 -13.04 15.21 -16.78
C VAL A 328 -13.14 14.45 -18.11
N PRO A 329 -13.10 15.14 -19.26
CA PRO A 329 -13.27 14.49 -20.56
C PRO A 329 -12.16 13.48 -20.88
N GLY A 330 -10.99 13.61 -20.24
CA GLY A 330 -9.81 12.82 -20.51
C GLY A 330 -9.15 13.14 -21.86
N LEU A 331 -8.01 12.51 -22.12
CA LEU A 331 -7.32 12.58 -23.41
C LEU A 331 -8.02 11.69 -24.45
N ASP A 332 -8.34 10.46 -24.05
CA ASP A 332 -9.00 9.46 -24.91
C ASP A 332 -10.49 9.27 -24.55
N HIS A 333 -10.78 9.16 -23.24
CA HIS A 333 -12.12 8.91 -22.72
C HIS A 333 -12.30 9.52 -21.32
N GLU A 334 -13.56 9.67 -20.88
CA GLU A 334 -13.89 10.29 -19.59
C GLU A 334 -13.17 9.58 -18.42
N LEU A 335 -12.54 10.37 -17.55
CA LEU A 335 -12.10 9.92 -16.23
C LEU A 335 -13.09 10.42 -15.19
N ARG A 336 -13.58 9.54 -14.32
CA ARG A 336 -14.55 9.89 -13.27
C ARG A 336 -14.25 9.21 -11.95
N ILE A 337 -14.38 9.97 -10.86
CA ILE A 337 -14.33 9.52 -9.48
C ILE A 337 -15.65 9.87 -8.80
N VAL A 338 -16.28 8.90 -8.15
CA VAL A 338 -17.37 9.12 -7.20
C VAL A 338 -16.97 8.50 -5.86
N ALA A 339 -17.00 9.27 -4.79
CA ALA A 339 -16.57 8.83 -3.46
C ALA A 339 -17.43 9.45 -2.36
N ASP A 340 -17.60 8.72 -1.26
CA ASP A 340 -18.04 9.25 0.02
C ASP A 340 -16.78 9.52 0.87
N VAL A 341 -16.34 10.78 0.91
CA VAL A 341 -15.13 11.18 1.62
C VAL A 341 -15.31 11.16 3.15
N GLY A 342 -16.56 11.20 3.61
CA GLY A 342 -16.99 11.05 5.01
C GLY A 342 -16.66 9.67 5.56
N ARG A 343 -17.07 8.66 4.80
CA ARG A 343 -16.89 7.23 5.08
C ARG A 343 -15.60 6.65 4.53
N GLU A 344 -14.82 7.44 3.80
CA GLU A 344 -13.62 7.01 3.07
C GLU A 344 -13.91 5.88 2.05
N GLU A 345 -15.08 5.93 1.44
CA GLU A 345 -15.59 4.91 0.51
C GLU A 345 -15.44 5.37 -0.93
N ARG A 346 -14.91 4.49 -1.78
CA ARG A 346 -14.84 4.71 -3.24
C ARG A 346 -16.10 4.07 -3.84
N ILE A 347 -17.03 4.89 -4.31
CA ILE A 347 -18.32 4.43 -4.84
C ILE A 347 -18.13 3.90 -6.26
N SER A 348 -17.46 4.68 -7.13
CA SER A 348 -17.16 4.24 -8.49
C SER A 348 -15.94 4.97 -9.06
N LEU A 349 -15.15 4.24 -9.85
CA LEU A 349 -14.00 4.77 -10.60
C LEU A 349 -14.21 4.37 -12.06
N THR A 350 -14.14 5.33 -12.99
CA THR A 350 -14.34 5.10 -14.43
C THR A 350 -13.19 5.71 -15.22
N GLY A 351 -12.76 5.03 -16.28
CA GLY A 351 -11.74 5.52 -17.20
C GLY A 351 -10.36 4.87 -17.05
N ALA A 352 -10.19 3.84 -16.22
CA ALA A 352 -8.96 3.04 -16.18
C ALA A 352 -9.29 1.55 -16.23
N ASP A 353 -8.41 0.74 -16.82
CA ASP A 353 -8.60 -0.72 -16.78
C ASP A 353 -8.51 -1.24 -15.34
N GLU A 354 -9.42 -2.15 -15.01
CA GLU A 354 -9.41 -2.82 -13.72
C GLU A 354 -8.26 -3.82 -13.60
N LEU A 355 -7.57 -3.81 -12.45
CA LEU A 355 -6.52 -4.79 -12.17
C LEU A 355 -7.08 -6.19 -11.85
N GLY A 356 -8.37 -6.30 -11.50
CA GLY A 356 -8.99 -7.57 -11.11
C GLY A 356 -8.28 -8.23 -9.94
N THR A 357 -7.81 -9.47 -10.11
CA THR A 357 -7.04 -10.21 -9.10
C THR A 357 -5.53 -10.19 -9.34
N ALA A 358 -5.07 -9.58 -10.43
CA ALA A 358 -3.66 -9.57 -10.79
C ALA A 358 -2.81 -8.81 -9.75
N LEU A 359 -1.60 -9.31 -9.49
CA LEU A 359 -0.65 -8.63 -8.60
C LEU A 359 0.18 -7.58 -9.33
N LEU A 360 0.51 -7.85 -10.60
CA LEU A 360 1.32 -6.98 -11.44
C LEU A 360 0.94 -7.23 -12.90
N THR A 361 0.43 -6.20 -13.56
CA THR A 361 0.20 -6.20 -15.01
C THR A 361 1.12 -5.20 -15.68
N VAL A 362 1.62 -5.54 -16.86
CA VAL A 362 2.29 -4.59 -17.77
C VAL A 362 1.60 -4.66 -19.11
N ASN A 363 1.08 -3.53 -19.60
CA ASN A 363 0.31 -3.43 -20.84
C ASN A 363 -0.85 -4.45 -20.89
N GLY A 364 -1.56 -4.59 -19.77
CA GLY A 364 -2.67 -5.54 -19.62
C GLY A 364 -2.26 -7.01 -19.43
N ILE A 365 -0.98 -7.35 -19.54
CA ILE A 365 -0.49 -8.73 -19.35
C ILE A 365 -0.20 -8.97 -17.88
N ASP A 366 -0.87 -9.95 -17.25
CA ASP A 366 -0.63 -10.36 -15.85
C ASP A 366 0.70 -11.13 -15.68
N LEU A 367 1.79 -10.38 -15.68
CA LEU A 367 3.13 -10.89 -15.41
C LEU A 367 3.26 -11.43 -13.98
N GLY A 368 2.49 -10.88 -13.04
CA GLY A 368 2.47 -11.33 -11.64
C GLY A 368 2.12 -12.82 -11.54
N THR A 369 0.98 -13.20 -12.10
CA THR A 369 0.52 -14.59 -12.13
C THR A 369 1.46 -15.48 -12.94
N GLN A 370 1.92 -15.04 -14.12
CA GLN A 370 2.87 -15.82 -14.93
C GLN A 370 4.15 -16.15 -14.16
N VAL A 371 4.73 -15.16 -13.48
CA VAL A 371 5.96 -15.33 -12.71
C VAL A 371 5.75 -16.23 -11.50
N LEU A 372 4.64 -16.07 -10.78
CA LEU A 372 4.32 -16.88 -9.61
C LEU A 372 3.97 -18.32 -9.98
N ALA A 373 3.20 -18.52 -11.06
CA ALA A 373 2.86 -19.83 -11.58
C ALA A 373 4.10 -20.60 -12.05
N ALA A 374 5.16 -19.92 -12.47
CA ALA A 374 6.43 -20.55 -12.82
C ALA A 374 7.29 -20.93 -11.59
N SER A 375 6.92 -20.55 -10.37
CA SER A 375 7.72 -20.79 -9.16
C SER A 375 7.57 -22.24 -8.65
N PRO A 376 8.66 -23.05 -8.63
CA PRO A 376 8.60 -24.41 -8.10
C PRO A 376 8.14 -24.46 -6.64
N ALA A 377 8.63 -23.53 -5.81
CA ALA A 377 8.27 -23.47 -4.39
C ALA A 377 6.77 -23.17 -4.16
N LEU A 378 6.16 -22.32 -5.00
CA LEU A 378 4.72 -22.07 -4.92
C LEU A 378 3.90 -23.24 -5.44
N LYS A 379 4.36 -23.90 -6.53
CA LYS A 379 3.72 -25.14 -7.01
C LYS A 379 3.76 -26.24 -5.96
N GLU A 380 4.89 -26.43 -5.29
CA GLU A 380 5.05 -27.41 -4.22
C GLU A 380 4.16 -27.08 -3.03
N ARG A 381 4.12 -25.81 -2.61
CA ARG A 381 3.22 -25.35 -1.55
C ARG A 381 1.75 -25.58 -1.90
N HIS A 382 1.33 -25.24 -3.12
CA HIS A 382 -0.04 -25.46 -3.58
C HIS A 382 -0.37 -26.95 -3.60
N ALA A 383 0.50 -27.79 -4.16
CA ALA A 383 0.33 -29.24 -4.16
C ALA A 383 0.24 -29.83 -2.74
N ALA A 384 1.00 -29.28 -1.79
CA ALA A 384 0.92 -29.67 -0.38
C ALA A 384 -0.43 -29.28 0.23
N THR A 385 -0.93 -28.06 -0.02
CA THR A 385 -2.26 -27.61 0.42
C THR A 385 -3.37 -28.48 -0.17
N GLU A 386 -3.33 -28.78 -1.47
CA GLU A 386 -4.32 -29.66 -2.12
C GLU A 386 -4.31 -31.08 -1.55
N ARG A 387 -3.13 -31.61 -1.23
CA ARG A 387 -3.00 -32.91 -0.56
C ARG A 387 -3.64 -32.89 0.82
N ILE A 388 -3.37 -31.86 1.62
CA ILE A 388 -3.98 -31.67 2.94
C ILE A 388 -5.51 -31.60 2.82
N LEU A 389 -6.04 -30.81 1.88
CA LEU A 389 -7.49 -30.71 1.66
C LEU A 389 -8.11 -32.05 1.27
N ARG A 390 -7.46 -32.78 0.35
CA ARG A 390 -7.89 -34.10 -0.09
C ARG A 390 -7.90 -35.11 1.06
N ASP A 391 -6.83 -35.15 1.84
CA ASP A 391 -6.71 -36.07 2.97
C ASP A 391 -7.70 -35.73 4.08
N ALA A 392 -7.99 -34.44 4.31
CA ALA A 392 -9.06 -34.01 5.21
C ALA A 392 -10.44 -34.47 4.73
N ARG A 393 -10.77 -34.32 3.44
CA ARG A 393 -12.04 -34.81 2.87
C ARG A 393 -12.17 -36.33 2.94
N ALA A 394 -11.05 -37.03 2.84
CA ALA A 394 -11.00 -38.48 2.97
C ALA A 394 -10.97 -38.96 4.43
N GLY A 395 -11.02 -38.06 5.42
CA GLY A 395 -10.94 -38.40 6.84
C GLY A 395 -9.59 -38.98 7.29
N LYS A 396 -8.52 -38.75 6.52
CA LYS A 396 -7.17 -39.27 6.80
C LYS A 396 -6.36 -38.41 7.75
N ILE A 397 -6.76 -37.16 7.94
CA ILE A 397 -6.13 -36.23 8.89
C ILE A 397 -7.18 -35.63 9.80
N PRO A 398 -6.80 -35.22 11.03
CA PRO A 398 -7.72 -34.57 11.95
C PRO A 398 -8.25 -33.26 11.35
N VAL A 399 -9.55 -33.05 11.49
CA VAL A 399 -10.24 -31.81 11.10
C VAL A 399 -10.97 -31.28 12.32
N LEU A 400 -10.82 -30.00 12.60
CA LEU A 400 -11.56 -29.36 13.68
C LEU A 400 -12.99 -29.11 13.20
N GLN A 401 -13.97 -29.60 13.96
CA GLN A 401 -15.41 -29.45 13.70
C GLN A 401 -16.07 -28.53 14.75
N PRO A 402 -17.21 -27.88 14.45
CA PRO A 402 -17.89 -27.02 15.41
C PRO A 402 -18.26 -27.78 16.69
N ASN A 403 -18.07 -27.12 17.83
CA ASN A 403 -18.35 -27.65 19.17
C ASN A 403 -17.53 -28.91 19.54
N LYS A 404 -16.45 -29.19 18.79
CA LYS A 404 -15.47 -30.23 19.10
C LYS A 404 -14.15 -29.59 19.50
N LEU A 405 -13.38 -30.33 20.29
CA LEU A 405 -12.03 -29.96 20.69
C LEU A 405 -11.03 -30.74 19.83
N LEU A 406 -9.90 -30.12 19.52
CA LEU A 406 -8.76 -30.76 18.86
C LEU A 406 -7.47 -30.38 19.57
N GLU A 407 -6.63 -31.36 19.90
CA GLU A 407 -5.32 -31.12 20.49
C GLU A 407 -4.45 -30.30 19.52
N ALA A 408 -3.69 -29.35 20.06
CA ALA A 408 -2.88 -28.44 19.26
C ALA A 408 -1.81 -29.21 18.48
N GLU A 409 -1.18 -30.20 19.08
CA GLU A 409 -0.17 -31.04 18.43
C GLU A 409 -0.71 -31.94 17.31
N SER A 410 -2.04 -32.01 17.14
CA SER A 410 -2.69 -32.67 15.99
C SER A 410 -2.73 -31.79 14.74
N ALA A 411 -2.03 -30.64 14.75
CA ALA A 411 -1.85 -29.78 13.57
C ALA A 411 -1.36 -30.59 12.36
N VAL A 412 -1.94 -30.32 11.19
CA VAL A 412 -1.60 -31.01 9.94
C VAL A 412 -0.22 -30.59 9.41
N LEU A 413 0.32 -29.49 9.94
CA LEU A 413 1.65 -28.98 9.64
C LEU A 413 2.19 -28.24 10.88
N ILE A 414 3.43 -28.55 11.27
CA ILE A 414 4.18 -27.83 12.32
C ILE A 414 5.57 -27.55 11.74
N GLU A 415 5.95 -26.27 11.66
CA GLU A 415 7.16 -25.83 10.98
C GLU A 415 7.95 -24.79 11.79
N GLY A 416 9.24 -24.67 11.47
CA GLY A 416 10.11 -23.61 11.98
C GLY A 416 10.38 -23.76 13.47
N SER A 417 10.23 -22.66 14.21
CA SER A 417 10.49 -22.59 15.65
C SER A 417 9.35 -23.10 16.54
N MET A 418 8.18 -23.41 15.98
CA MET A 418 7.09 -24.04 16.73
C MET A 418 7.37 -25.53 16.87
N LYS A 419 7.27 -26.06 18.09
CA LYS A 419 7.59 -27.46 18.42
C LYS A 419 6.52 -28.05 19.34
N VAL A 420 6.34 -29.37 19.20
CA VAL A 420 5.62 -30.18 20.19
C VAL A 420 6.54 -30.38 21.38
N THR A 421 6.04 -30.05 22.57
CA THR A 421 6.75 -30.17 23.85
C THR A 421 5.92 -31.03 24.79
N VAL A 422 6.59 -31.84 25.60
CA VAL A 422 5.94 -32.62 26.67
C VAL A 422 5.58 -31.67 27.82
N ASP A 423 4.30 -31.62 28.20
CA ASP A 423 3.79 -30.84 29.33
C ASP A 423 2.69 -31.62 30.04
N GLY A 424 2.98 -32.15 31.23
CA GLY A 424 2.01 -32.96 31.98
C GLY A 424 0.75 -32.20 32.44
N ASN A 425 0.70 -30.87 32.30
CA ASN A 425 -0.49 -30.07 32.62
C ASN A 425 -1.39 -29.81 31.40
N ALA A 426 -0.89 -30.08 30.20
CA ALA A 426 -1.63 -30.01 28.95
C ALA A 426 -2.58 -31.23 28.83
N SER A 427 -3.66 -31.10 28.05
CA SER A 427 -4.37 -32.28 27.56
C SER A 427 -3.43 -33.09 26.65
N GLY A 428 -3.59 -34.41 26.66
CA GLY A 428 -2.66 -35.30 25.93
C GLY A 428 -1.19 -35.29 26.39
N GLU A 429 -0.85 -34.58 27.49
CA GLU A 429 0.51 -34.38 28.01
C GLU A 429 1.46 -33.66 27.04
N LYS A 430 0.91 -32.94 26.06
CA LYS A 430 1.67 -32.24 25.02
C LYS A 430 1.09 -30.88 24.74
N SER A 431 1.96 -29.95 24.36
CA SER A 431 1.55 -28.64 23.87
C SER A 431 2.46 -28.18 22.75
N LEU A 432 2.01 -27.20 21.98
CA LEU A 432 2.82 -26.46 21.04
C LEU A 432 3.39 -25.22 21.70
N CYS A 433 4.70 -25.01 21.56
CA CYS A 433 5.33 -23.77 21.98
C CYS A 433 6.48 -23.39 21.05
N LYS A 434 6.95 -22.14 21.20
CA LYS A 434 8.30 -21.78 20.75
C LYS A 434 9.25 -22.05 21.92
N PRO A 435 10.13 -23.06 21.84
CA PRO A 435 11.09 -23.32 22.90
C PRO A 435 11.98 -22.11 23.13
N ASP A 436 12.42 -21.92 24.37
CA ASP A 436 13.45 -20.94 24.73
C ASP A 436 14.83 -21.46 24.29
N ASP A 437 15.03 -21.47 22.97
CA ASP A 437 16.27 -21.85 22.32
C ASP A 437 16.83 -20.63 21.58
N PRO A 438 18.00 -20.11 21.98
CA PRO A 438 18.64 -18.98 21.32
C PRO A 438 18.85 -19.17 19.80
N SER A 439 19.02 -20.41 19.34
CA SER A 439 19.15 -20.73 17.91
C SER A 439 17.85 -20.52 17.12
N LEU A 440 16.70 -20.54 17.80
CA LEU A 440 15.37 -20.36 17.23
C LEU A 440 14.80 -18.96 17.47
N ALA A 441 15.50 -18.09 18.19
CA ALA A 441 15.02 -16.77 18.59
C ALA A 441 14.49 -15.93 17.42
N ARG A 442 15.18 -15.97 16.27
CA ARG A 442 14.83 -15.23 15.04
C ARG A 442 14.07 -16.04 13.98
N THR A 443 13.80 -17.31 14.26
CA THR A 443 13.11 -18.20 13.33
C THR A 443 11.61 -18.10 13.58
N ALA A 444 10.83 -17.84 12.53
CA ALA A 444 9.39 -17.90 12.60
C ALA A 444 8.94 -19.37 12.68
N GLY A 445 7.96 -19.67 13.51
CA GLY A 445 7.34 -20.98 13.64
C GLY A 445 5.85 -20.89 13.43
N ARG A 446 5.24 -21.97 12.93
CA ARG A 446 3.79 -22.02 12.74
C ARG A 446 3.24 -23.43 12.87
N ALA A 447 1.95 -23.49 13.20
CA ALA A 447 1.14 -24.69 13.08
C ALA A 447 -0.15 -24.38 12.31
N VAL A 448 -0.67 -25.40 11.62
CA VAL A 448 -1.84 -25.28 10.73
C VAL A 448 -2.87 -26.34 11.07
N TRP A 449 -4.14 -25.96 11.15
CA TRP A 449 -5.28 -26.85 11.33
C TRP A 449 -6.30 -26.66 10.20
N VAL A 450 -6.92 -27.76 9.79
CA VAL A 450 -8.05 -27.74 8.86
C VAL A 450 -9.34 -27.66 9.67
N LEU A 451 -10.26 -26.80 9.23
CA LEU A 451 -11.57 -26.60 9.81
C LEU A 451 -12.63 -27.12 8.84
N GLU A 452 -13.67 -27.75 9.37
CA GLU A 452 -14.89 -28.10 8.63
C GLU A 452 -16.00 -27.11 8.97
N VAL A 453 -16.39 -26.30 8.00
CA VAL A 453 -17.45 -25.30 8.14
C VAL A 453 -18.72 -25.90 7.53
N PRO A 454 -19.70 -26.37 8.32
CA PRO A 454 -20.87 -27.08 7.78
C PRO A 454 -21.84 -26.16 7.04
N ARG A 455 -21.88 -24.87 7.40
CA ARG A 455 -22.78 -23.87 6.83
C ARG A 455 -22.18 -22.48 6.88
N ASP A 456 -22.61 -21.62 5.96
CA ASP A 456 -22.26 -20.20 5.97
C ASP A 456 -22.67 -19.54 7.30
N GLY A 457 -21.81 -18.70 7.86
CA GLY A 457 -22.16 -17.91 9.04
C GLY A 457 -20.98 -17.39 9.86
N SER A 458 -21.33 -16.83 11.02
CA SER A 458 -20.40 -16.35 12.03
C SER A 458 -19.87 -17.52 12.87
N TYR A 459 -18.54 -17.63 12.97
CA TYR A 459 -17.89 -18.60 13.84
C TYR A 459 -16.98 -17.90 14.85
N TYR A 460 -16.90 -18.49 16.03
CA TYR A 460 -16.12 -18.02 17.17
C TYR A 460 -15.09 -19.09 17.53
N PHE A 461 -13.88 -18.66 17.90
CA PHE A 461 -12.72 -19.52 18.06
C PHE A 461 -12.13 -19.39 19.46
N TRP A 462 -11.67 -20.50 19.99
CA TRP A 462 -11.01 -20.59 21.28
C TRP A 462 -9.74 -21.42 21.18
N ALA A 463 -8.78 -21.08 22.02
CA ALA A 463 -7.59 -21.88 22.26
C ALA A 463 -7.44 -22.11 23.75
N ARG A 464 -7.09 -23.33 24.16
CA ARG A 464 -6.62 -23.63 25.50
C ARG A 464 -5.12 -23.36 25.51
N LEU A 465 -4.67 -22.48 26.40
CA LEU A 465 -3.26 -22.06 26.43
C LEU A 465 -2.80 -21.69 27.83
N ARG A 466 -1.48 -21.65 27.99
CA ARG A 466 -0.76 -21.11 29.15
C ARG A 466 0.22 -20.03 28.67
N ALA A 467 0.15 -18.86 29.29
CA ALA A 467 0.94 -17.66 28.98
C ALA A 467 1.45 -17.07 30.31
N PRO A 468 2.61 -17.50 30.81
CA PRO A 468 2.98 -17.27 32.21
C PRO A 468 3.32 -15.81 32.55
N SER A 469 3.67 -14.98 31.56
CA SER A 469 4.15 -13.62 31.73
C SER A 469 3.57 -12.67 30.68
N LEU A 470 3.72 -11.36 30.88
CA LEU A 470 3.38 -10.32 29.90
C LEU A 470 4.35 -10.26 28.72
N GLU A 471 5.51 -10.91 28.83
CA GLU A 471 6.51 -11.00 27.75
C GLU A 471 6.27 -12.21 26.84
N ASP A 472 5.38 -13.12 27.27
CA ASP A 472 5.08 -14.41 26.65
C ASP A 472 3.55 -14.57 26.46
N ASP A 473 2.88 -13.54 25.96
CA ASP A 473 1.42 -13.40 26.01
C ASP A 473 0.75 -13.36 24.64
N SER A 474 1.45 -13.76 23.58
CA SER A 474 0.90 -13.52 22.24
C SER A 474 1.27 -14.52 21.15
N PHE A 475 0.36 -14.59 20.19
CA PHE A 475 0.55 -15.28 18.92
C PHE A 475 0.23 -14.35 17.76
N TYR A 476 0.61 -14.80 16.57
CA TYR A 476 0.06 -14.27 15.35
C TYR A 476 -0.94 -15.27 14.75
N ILE A 477 -2.11 -14.79 14.34
CA ILE A 477 -3.20 -15.61 13.83
C ILE A 477 -3.50 -15.27 12.38
N ARG A 478 -3.75 -16.30 11.57
CA ARG A 478 -4.33 -16.14 10.23
C ARG A 478 -5.41 -17.20 10.02
N LEU A 479 -6.62 -16.76 9.69
CA LEU A 479 -7.73 -17.62 9.29
C LEU A 479 -8.00 -17.39 7.80
N TYR A 480 -8.09 -18.44 6.98
CA TYR A 480 -8.39 -18.30 5.55
C TYR A 480 -9.17 -19.46 4.96
N GLN A 481 -9.88 -19.17 3.89
CA GLN A 481 -10.53 -20.13 2.99
C GLN A 481 -10.00 -19.89 1.58
N ASP A 482 -10.05 -20.91 0.73
CA ASP A 482 -9.70 -20.78 -0.68
C ASP A 482 -10.79 -20.00 -1.44
N THR A 483 -10.84 -18.71 -1.15
CA THR A 483 -11.80 -17.74 -1.70
C THR A 483 -11.09 -16.68 -2.55
N GLY A 484 -9.79 -16.87 -2.82
CA GLY A 484 -8.94 -15.89 -3.50
C GLY A 484 -8.62 -14.63 -2.66
N ARG A 485 -9.07 -14.55 -1.41
CA ARG A 485 -8.82 -13.40 -0.51
C ARG A 485 -7.59 -13.66 0.38
N PHE A 486 -6.57 -12.80 0.27
CA PHE A 486 -5.44 -12.85 1.19
C PHE A 486 -5.86 -12.37 2.58
N GLN A 487 -5.61 -13.18 3.60
CA GLN A 487 -5.94 -12.87 4.98
C GLN A 487 -4.69 -12.39 5.72
N ARG A 488 -4.75 -11.16 6.24
CA ARG A 488 -3.63 -10.57 6.97
C ARG A 488 -3.45 -11.32 8.29
N GLN A 489 -2.19 -11.59 8.62
CA GLN A 489 -1.81 -12.09 9.93
C GLN A 489 -2.07 -11.00 10.99
N GLN A 490 -2.82 -11.35 12.03
CA GLN A 490 -3.21 -10.44 13.12
C GLN A 490 -2.49 -10.83 14.40
N VAL A 491 -2.20 -9.84 15.27
CA VAL A 491 -1.66 -10.12 16.60
C VAL A 491 -2.80 -10.52 17.51
N TRP A 492 -2.63 -11.63 18.23
CA TRP A 492 -3.51 -12.03 19.32
C TRP A 492 -2.76 -11.88 20.62
N HIS A 493 -3.12 -10.88 21.42
CA HIS A 493 -2.74 -10.78 22.82
C HIS A 493 -3.67 -11.66 23.63
N THR A 494 -3.13 -12.72 24.22
CA THR A 494 -3.88 -13.68 25.03
C THR A 494 -4.11 -13.12 26.43
N GLY A 495 -3.19 -12.29 26.92
CA GLY A 495 -3.08 -11.95 28.33
C GLY A 495 -2.32 -13.02 29.12
N VAL A 496 -2.16 -12.80 30.44
CA VAL A 496 -1.40 -13.67 31.33
C VAL A 496 -2.28 -14.78 31.90
N HIS A 497 -1.89 -16.03 31.66
CA HIS A 497 -2.53 -17.25 32.14
C HIS A 497 -1.49 -18.21 32.72
N ARG A 498 -1.40 -18.29 34.05
CA ARG A 498 -0.43 -19.16 34.75
C ARG A 498 -0.80 -20.65 34.66
N ASP A 499 -2.07 -20.93 34.47
CA ASP A 499 -2.62 -22.26 34.24
C ASP A 499 -3.24 -22.33 32.84
N TYR A 500 -3.41 -23.55 32.31
CA TYR A 500 -4.09 -23.75 31.03
C TYR A 500 -5.55 -23.34 31.10
N GLN A 501 -5.93 -22.33 30.33
CA GLN A 501 -7.27 -21.76 30.28
C GLN A 501 -7.75 -21.60 28.85
N TRP A 502 -9.06 -21.70 28.65
CA TRP A 502 -9.70 -21.42 27.37
C TRP A 502 -9.80 -19.90 27.18
N VAL A 503 -9.17 -19.41 26.12
CA VAL A 503 -9.14 -17.99 25.75
C VAL A 503 -9.71 -17.84 24.36
N ARG A 504 -10.55 -16.82 24.16
CA ARG A 504 -11.12 -16.53 22.84
C ARG A 504 -10.04 -15.96 21.91
N ILE A 505 -9.96 -16.49 20.69
CA ILE A 505 -9.09 -15.95 19.64
C ILE A 505 -9.80 -14.74 19.03
N LEU A 506 -9.66 -13.58 19.68
CA LEU A 506 -10.35 -12.34 19.26
C LEU A 506 -10.10 -11.97 17.80
N PRO A 507 -8.87 -12.09 17.25
CA PRO A 507 -8.63 -11.78 15.83
C PRO A 507 -9.37 -12.69 14.83
N ALA A 508 -9.90 -13.82 15.30
CA ALA A 508 -10.69 -14.77 14.52
C ALA A 508 -12.17 -14.80 14.94
N SER A 509 -12.62 -13.98 15.90
CA SER A 509 -13.95 -14.13 16.52
C SER A 509 -14.74 -12.80 16.59
N PRO A 510 -15.93 -12.69 15.95
CA PRO A 510 -16.47 -13.61 14.96
C PRO A 510 -15.72 -13.52 13.62
N SER A 511 -15.64 -14.65 12.90
CA SER A 511 -15.28 -14.66 11.48
C SER A 511 -16.45 -15.13 10.64
N GLN A 512 -16.72 -14.43 9.55
CA GLN A 512 -17.66 -14.89 8.52
C GLN A 512 -16.98 -15.95 7.67
N LEU A 513 -17.50 -17.17 7.66
CA LEU A 513 -17.00 -18.29 6.88
C LEU A 513 -18.10 -18.85 5.99
N THR A 514 -17.72 -19.31 4.80
CA THR A 514 -18.61 -20.07 3.92
C THR A 514 -18.51 -21.56 4.22
N ALA A 515 -19.55 -22.32 3.92
CA ALA A 515 -19.56 -23.77 4.01
C ALA A 515 -18.38 -24.36 3.21
N GLY A 516 -17.74 -25.39 3.75
CA GLY A 516 -16.57 -26.04 3.17
C GLY A 516 -15.39 -26.09 4.14
N GLN A 517 -14.17 -26.12 3.59
CA GLN A 517 -12.95 -26.20 4.40
C GLN A 517 -12.33 -24.83 4.61
N ALA A 518 -11.78 -24.61 5.80
CA ALA A 518 -10.99 -23.43 6.13
C ALA A 518 -9.69 -23.85 6.83
N PHE A 519 -8.75 -22.92 6.94
CA PHE A 519 -7.48 -23.11 7.63
C PHE A 519 -7.30 -22.08 8.73
N LEU A 520 -6.96 -22.56 9.92
CA LEU A 520 -6.43 -21.73 11.00
C LEU A 520 -4.92 -21.93 11.07
N GLU A 521 -4.16 -20.84 10.95
CA GLU A 521 -2.72 -20.80 11.19
C GLU A 521 -2.43 -20.00 12.46
N ILE A 522 -1.60 -20.57 13.32
CA ILE A 522 -1.07 -19.90 14.51
C ILE A 522 0.45 -19.87 14.37
N HIS A 523 1.02 -18.67 14.41
CA HIS A 523 2.46 -18.45 14.31
C HIS A 523 3.00 -17.98 15.66
N THR A 524 4.22 -18.42 15.97
CA THR A 524 4.96 -18.00 17.16
C THR A 524 5.23 -16.50 17.10
N ARG A 525 5.01 -15.78 18.20
CA ARG A 525 5.47 -14.38 18.35
C ARG A 525 6.54 -14.33 19.43
N GLU A 526 6.24 -14.85 20.60
CA GLU A 526 7.12 -14.91 21.76
C GLU A 526 7.52 -16.35 22.08
N THR A 527 8.49 -16.51 22.97
CA THR A 527 8.88 -17.79 23.59
C THR A 527 7.92 -18.11 24.74
N GLY A 528 7.90 -19.35 25.25
CA GLY A 528 7.23 -19.66 26.53
C GLY A 528 5.70 -19.75 26.51
N THR A 529 4.99 -19.13 25.57
CA THR A 529 3.55 -19.31 25.40
C THR A 529 3.24 -20.71 24.85
N MET A 530 2.35 -21.43 25.52
CA MET A 530 2.01 -22.82 25.21
C MET A 530 0.56 -22.95 24.78
N LEU A 531 0.37 -23.53 23.60
CA LEU A 531 -0.92 -23.81 23.00
C LEU A 531 -1.23 -25.30 23.13
N ASP A 532 -2.38 -25.62 23.70
CA ASP A 532 -2.74 -26.98 24.11
C ASP A 532 -3.89 -27.56 23.29
N ALA A 533 -4.99 -26.82 23.11
CA ALA A 533 -6.11 -27.31 22.31
C ALA A 533 -6.83 -26.17 21.59
N LEU A 534 -7.62 -26.51 20.58
CA LEU A 534 -8.43 -25.60 19.78
C LEU A 534 -9.90 -26.03 19.76
N ALA A 535 -10.78 -25.05 19.65
CA ALA A 535 -12.20 -25.25 19.46
C ALA A 535 -12.83 -24.08 18.69
N PHE A 536 -13.95 -24.33 18.02
CA PHE A 536 -14.75 -23.26 17.44
C PHE A 536 -16.24 -23.64 17.41
N SER A 537 -17.11 -22.65 17.27
CA SER A 537 -18.57 -22.80 17.34
C SER A 537 -19.25 -21.71 16.52
N ASP A 538 -20.43 -22.03 16.00
CA ASP A 538 -21.37 -21.08 15.39
C ASP A 538 -22.33 -20.45 16.43
N ASP A 539 -22.23 -20.82 17.70
CA ASP A 539 -22.95 -20.22 18.82
C ASP A 539 -22.06 -19.22 19.57
N ALA A 540 -22.49 -17.96 19.59
CA ALA A 540 -21.79 -16.86 20.26
C ALA A 540 -21.66 -17.04 21.77
N ALA A 541 -22.58 -17.79 22.39
CA ALA A 541 -22.65 -18.05 23.82
C ALA A 541 -21.94 -19.36 24.22
N TRP A 542 -21.54 -20.19 23.26
CA TRP A 542 -20.82 -21.42 23.55
C TRP A 542 -19.42 -21.11 24.09
N VAL A 543 -19.00 -21.85 25.11
CA VAL A 543 -17.64 -21.77 25.67
C VAL A 543 -17.18 -23.21 25.92
N PRO A 544 -15.95 -23.59 25.52
CA PRO A 544 -15.41 -24.91 25.84
C PRO A 544 -15.34 -25.12 27.36
N ARG A 545 -15.84 -26.26 27.85
CA ARG A 545 -15.83 -26.61 29.30
C ARG A 545 -14.99 -27.84 29.65
N GLU A 546 -14.60 -28.62 28.65
CA GLU A 546 -13.96 -29.94 28.83
C GLU A 546 -12.43 -29.85 28.63
N ARG A 547 -11.67 -30.75 29.29
CA ARG A 547 -10.31 -31.15 28.86
C ARG A 547 -10.46 -32.30 27.87
N ILE A 548 -9.56 -32.44 26.90
CA ILE A 548 -9.53 -33.64 26.05
C ILE A 548 -8.97 -34.79 26.92
N ALA A 549 -9.76 -35.85 27.14
CA ALA A 549 -9.33 -37.01 27.92
C ALA A 549 -8.36 -37.90 27.12
N ARG A 550 -7.52 -38.67 27.84
CA ARG A 550 -6.43 -39.53 27.31
C ARG A 550 -6.87 -40.56 26.24
N ASP A 551 -8.17 -40.81 26.09
CA ASP A 551 -8.78 -41.87 25.28
C ASP A 551 -9.93 -41.39 24.37
N GLY A 552 -10.07 -40.07 24.16
CA GLY A 552 -11.06 -39.51 23.23
C GLY A 552 -12.52 -39.61 23.70
N ARG A 553 -12.77 -39.98 24.95
CA ARG A 553 -14.11 -39.95 25.58
C ARG A 553 -14.22 -38.76 26.53
N LYS A 554 -15.35 -38.06 26.46
CA LYS A 554 -15.66 -36.89 27.28
C LYS A 554 -15.55 -37.20 28.77
N GLN A 555 -14.89 -36.33 29.54
CA GLN A 555 -15.05 -36.20 31.00
C GLN A 555 -15.70 -34.86 31.32
#